data_AF-A0A1Y3SS44-F1
#
_entry.id   AF-A0A1Y3SS44-F1
#
_cell.length_a   1.000
_cell.length_b   1.000
_cell.length_c   1.000
_cell.angle_alpha   90.00
_cell.angle_beta   90.00
_cell.angle_gamma   90.00
#
_symmetry.space_group_name_H-M   'P 1'
#
loop_
_entity.id
_entity.type
_entity.pdbx_description
1 polymer ?
#
loop_
_entity_poly.entity_id
_entity_poly.type
_entity_poly.pdbx_seq_one_letter_code
_entity_poly.pdbx_strand_id
1 'polypeptide(L)'
;MKRAILYVHGKGGSAGEADRFRAVCPGFDVLGVDYRGELPWEAAPQIAAAYDEARRQYEHIILLANSIGAYFTMLALGDQAPDRALFVSPVLDMERLILDMMAWAGVSEQALCERGEVPTDFGETLSWAYLCYVREHPIAWQVPTEILYAGGDHLVSRQSVEQFAAEHGAGLTVLEGGEHWFHTEEQMALLDSWVKKHLL
;
A
#
# COMPACT_ATOMS: atom_id res chain seq x y z
N MET A 1 -27.22 6.04 -3.03
CA MET A 1 -26.33 4.95 -2.61
C MET A 1 -25.15 5.58 -1.89
N LYS A 2 -24.85 5.14 -0.67
CA LYS A 2 -23.74 5.71 0.11
C LYS A 2 -22.43 5.11 -0.39
N ARG A 3 -21.48 5.98 -0.76
CA ARG A 3 -20.16 5.59 -1.29
C ARG A 3 -19.09 6.09 -0.33
N ALA A 4 -18.11 5.25 -0.01
CA ALA A 4 -16.97 5.62 0.82
C ALA A 4 -15.64 5.36 0.11
N ILE A 5 -14.64 6.16 0.50
CA ILE A 5 -13.24 5.87 0.27
C ILE A 5 -12.66 5.47 1.62
N LEU A 6 -12.10 4.27 1.70
CA LEU A 6 -11.33 3.83 2.85
C LEU A 6 -9.85 4.07 2.55
N TYR A 7 -9.28 5.06 3.22
CA TYR A 7 -7.91 5.49 3.05
C TYR A 7 -6.97 4.79 4.05
N VAL A 8 -5.92 4.16 3.55
CA VAL A 8 -4.90 3.45 4.34
C VAL A 8 -3.53 4.10 4.09
N HIS A 9 -2.97 4.69 5.14
CA HIS A 9 -1.70 5.42 5.05
C HIS A 9 -0.49 4.49 4.92
N GLY A 10 0.66 5.07 4.52
CA GLY A 10 1.95 4.37 4.47
C GLY A 10 2.73 4.47 5.79
N LYS A 11 3.99 4.00 5.76
CA LYS A 11 4.90 4.11 6.91
C LYS A 11 5.12 5.58 7.29
N GLY A 12 5.00 5.90 8.57
CA GLY A 12 5.16 7.27 9.08
C GLY A 12 3.99 8.23 8.75
N GLY A 13 2.97 7.76 8.04
CA GLY A 13 1.77 8.54 7.74
C GLY A 13 0.71 8.47 8.84
N SER A 14 -0.47 9.02 8.56
CA SER A 14 -1.62 8.96 9.47
C SER A 14 -2.97 8.93 8.78
N ALA A 15 -4.01 8.50 9.50
CA ALA A 15 -5.41 8.58 9.04
C ALA A 15 -5.84 9.99 8.65
N GLY A 16 -5.22 11.04 9.20
CA GLY A 16 -5.54 12.44 8.91
C GLY A 16 -5.24 12.87 7.47
N GLU A 17 -4.35 12.15 6.76
CA GLU A 17 -4.08 12.40 5.33
C GLU A 17 -5.32 12.19 4.45
N ALA A 18 -6.31 11.43 4.94
CA ALA A 18 -7.62 11.26 4.32
C ALA A 18 -8.37 12.58 4.07
N ASP A 19 -8.13 13.61 4.90
CA ASP A 19 -8.80 14.90 4.82
C ASP A 19 -8.59 15.57 3.45
N ARG A 20 -7.43 15.36 2.84
CA ARG A 20 -7.13 15.86 1.49
C ARG A 20 -8.16 15.35 0.48
N PHE A 21 -8.47 14.06 0.53
CA PHE A 21 -9.37 13.44 -0.45
C PHE A 21 -10.82 13.85 -0.25
N ARG A 22 -11.22 14.34 0.93
CA ARG A 22 -12.57 14.91 1.14
C ARG A 22 -12.82 16.14 0.25
N ALA A 23 -11.80 16.99 0.06
CA ALA A 23 -11.89 18.15 -0.82
C ALA A 23 -11.89 17.75 -2.31
N VAL A 24 -11.22 16.65 -2.63
CA VAL A 24 -11.03 16.15 -4.01
C VAL A 24 -12.24 15.34 -4.49
N CYS A 25 -12.93 14.65 -3.57
CA CYS A 25 -13.96 13.65 -3.87
C CYS A 25 -15.29 13.93 -3.13
N PRO A 26 -16.00 15.04 -3.43
CA PRO A 26 -17.18 15.47 -2.66
C PRO A 26 -18.38 14.50 -2.72
N GLY A 27 -18.35 13.50 -3.61
CA GLY A 27 -19.37 12.45 -3.73
C GLY A 27 -19.13 11.21 -2.85
N PHE A 28 -18.08 11.21 -2.03
CA PHE A 28 -17.69 10.11 -1.17
C PHE A 28 -17.48 10.58 0.27
N ASP A 29 -17.87 9.74 1.23
CA ASP A 29 -17.38 9.85 2.60
C ASP A 29 -15.96 9.27 2.65
N VAL A 30 -14.98 10.07 3.09
CA VAL A 30 -13.58 9.61 3.18
C VAL A 30 -13.22 9.26 4.62
N LEU A 31 -12.92 7.98 4.82
CA LEU A 31 -12.62 7.35 6.10
C LEU A 31 -11.12 7.03 6.15
N GLY A 32 -10.37 7.68 7.03
CA GLY A 32 -8.97 7.33 7.29
C GLY A 32 -8.88 6.19 8.29
N VAL A 33 -8.08 5.16 8.00
CA VAL A 33 -7.82 4.04 8.91
C VAL A 33 -6.67 4.40 9.85
N ASP A 34 -6.96 4.57 11.14
CA ASP A 34 -5.97 4.87 12.19
C ASP A 34 -5.40 3.58 12.79
N TYR A 35 -4.75 2.77 11.96
CA TYR A 35 -4.10 1.54 12.42
C TYR A 35 -2.78 1.87 13.11
N ARG A 36 -2.38 1.04 14.07
CA ARG A 36 -1.10 1.14 14.78
C ARG A 36 -0.22 -0.06 14.54
N GLY A 37 1.09 0.14 14.60
CA GLY A 37 2.09 -0.91 14.37
C GLY A 37 2.75 -0.77 13.00
N GLU A 38 3.95 -1.31 12.91
CA GLU A 38 4.76 -1.29 11.69
C GLU A 38 4.82 -2.68 11.03
N LEU A 39 4.25 -3.69 11.69
CA LEU A 39 4.30 -5.08 11.25
C LEU A 39 2.93 -5.53 10.72
N PRO A 40 2.91 -6.45 9.73
CA PRO A 40 1.68 -6.85 9.06
C PRO A 40 0.66 -7.50 9.99
N TRP A 41 1.10 -8.31 10.96
CA TRP A 41 0.22 -8.96 11.94
C TRP A 41 -0.37 -7.98 12.97
N GLU A 42 0.18 -6.77 13.08
CA GLU A 42 -0.37 -5.70 13.91
C GLU A 42 -1.39 -4.89 13.09
N ALA A 43 -1.01 -4.46 11.89
CA ALA A 43 -1.80 -3.56 11.06
C ALA A 43 -3.00 -4.25 10.38
N ALA A 44 -2.81 -5.45 9.82
CA ALA A 44 -3.83 -6.10 9.00
C ALA A 44 -5.17 -6.36 9.74
N PRO A 45 -5.18 -6.85 11.00
CA PRO A 45 -6.44 -7.02 11.75
C PRO A 45 -7.20 -5.70 11.98
N GLN A 46 -6.48 -4.59 12.17
CA GLN A 46 -7.08 -3.28 12.36
C GLN A 46 -7.68 -2.73 11.06
N ILE A 47 -6.98 -2.92 9.93
CA ILE A 47 -7.49 -2.54 8.61
C ILE A 47 -8.72 -3.37 8.24
N ALA A 48 -8.70 -4.68 8.50
CA ALA A 48 -9.85 -5.56 8.30
C ALA A 48 -11.07 -5.10 9.12
N ALA A 49 -10.87 -4.78 10.40
CA ALA A 49 -11.94 -4.27 11.27
C ALA A 49 -12.52 -2.92 10.79
N ALA A 50 -11.66 -2.00 10.34
CA ALA A 50 -12.09 -0.72 9.80
C ALA A 50 -12.90 -0.89 8.50
N TYR A 51 -12.46 -1.80 7.63
CA TYR A 51 -13.20 -2.14 6.43
C TYR A 51 -14.56 -2.77 6.78
N ASP A 52 -14.61 -3.75 7.68
CA ASP A 52 -15.84 -4.39 8.18
C ASP A 52 -16.85 -3.41 8.74
N GLU A 53 -16.40 -2.36 9.43
CA GLU A 53 -17.30 -1.30 9.89
C GLU A 53 -17.83 -0.45 8.72
N ALA A 54 -16.99 -0.10 7.74
CA ALA A 54 -17.41 0.66 6.58
C ALA A 54 -18.50 -0.08 5.76
N ARG A 55 -18.35 -1.39 5.52
CA ARG A 55 -19.33 -2.20 4.74
C ARG A 55 -20.70 -2.31 5.40
N ARG A 56 -20.81 -2.05 6.71
CA ARG A 56 -22.12 -1.97 7.39
C ARG A 56 -22.87 -0.69 7.05
N GLN A 57 -22.15 0.36 6.63
CA GLN A 57 -22.69 1.71 6.44
C GLN A 57 -22.73 2.13 4.97
N TYR A 58 -21.89 1.53 4.12
CA TYR A 58 -21.67 1.93 2.73
C TYR A 58 -21.92 0.77 1.78
N GLU A 59 -22.64 1.06 0.68
CA GLU A 59 -22.93 0.07 -0.38
C GLU A 59 -21.74 -0.10 -1.32
N HIS A 60 -20.98 0.98 -1.52
CA HIS A 60 -19.80 0.99 -2.38
C HIS A 60 -18.60 1.53 -1.62
N ILE A 61 -17.50 0.79 -1.67
CA ILE A 61 -16.26 1.13 -0.98
C ILE A 61 -15.10 1.00 -1.96
N ILE A 62 -14.36 2.09 -2.10
CA ILE A 62 -13.11 2.14 -2.85
C ILE A 62 -11.96 2.25 -1.85
N LEU A 63 -10.94 1.43 -2.03
CA LEU A 63 -9.71 1.55 -1.26
C LEU A 63 -8.80 2.60 -1.89
N LEU A 64 -8.17 3.41 -1.07
CA LEU A 64 -7.07 4.28 -1.46
C LEU A 64 -5.90 4.04 -0.50
N ALA A 65 -4.86 3.37 -0.96
CA ALA A 65 -3.77 2.95 -0.08
C ALA A 65 -2.40 3.42 -0.58
N ASN A 66 -1.59 3.93 0.35
CA ASN A 66 -0.27 4.48 0.08
C ASN A 66 0.83 3.52 0.53
N SER A 67 1.83 3.27 -0.32
CA SER A 67 3.06 2.55 0.06
C SER A 67 2.77 1.20 0.74
N ILE A 68 3.34 0.95 1.92
CA ILE A 68 3.12 -0.27 2.71
C ILE A 68 1.65 -0.48 3.11
N GLY A 69 0.85 0.59 3.18
CA GLY A 69 -0.58 0.51 3.42
C GLY A 69 -1.29 -0.31 2.34
N ALA A 70 -0.81 -0.30 1.10
CA ALA A 70 -1.33 -1.15 0.03
C ALA A 70 -1.08 -2.63 0.34
N TYR A 71 0.14 -3.01 0.72
CA TYR A 71 0.47 -4.37 1.13
C TYR A 71 -0.38 -4.84 2.32
N PHE A 72 -0.47 -4.03 3.38
CA PHE A 72 -1.30 -4.38 4.54
C PHE A 72 -2.77 -4.51 4.20
N THR A 73 -3.28 -3.69 3.28
CA THR A 73 -4.66 -3.78 2.81
C THR A 73 -4.90 -5.08 2.03
N MET A 74 -4.01 -5.42 1.11
CA MET A 74 -4.12 -6.68 0.37
C MET A 74 -4.05 -7.89 1.29
N LEU A 75 -3.16 -7.85 2.29
CA LEU A 75 -3.04 -8.91 3.29
C LEU A 75 -4.28 -9.02 4.17
N ALA A 76 -4.83 -7.90 4.61
CA ALA A 76 -5.99 -7.85 5.51
C ALA A 76 -7.26 -8.34 4.84
N LEU A 77 -7.43 -8.04 3.55
CA LEU A 77 -8.69 -8.24 2.85
C LEU A 77 -8.67 -9.45 1.91
N GLY A 78 -7.51 -9.84 1.37
CA GLY A 78 -7.41 -10.96 0.45
C GLY A 78 -8.38 -10.85 -0.73
N ASP A 79 -9.28 -11.83 -0.86
CA ASP A 79 -10.30 -11.91 -1.90
C ASP A 79 -11.60 -11.16 -1.56
N GLN A 80 -11.68 -10.54 -0.39
CA GLN A 80 -12.83 -9.72 -0.03
C GLN A 80 -12.96 -8.55 -1.01
N ALA A 81 -14.20 -8.23 -1.39
CA ALA A 81 -14.51 -7.43 -2.57
C ALA A 81 -14.89 -5.97 -2.26
N PRO A 82 -13.93 -5.04 -2.09
CA PRO A 82 -14.18 -3.65 -2.41
C PRO A 82 -14.40 -3.52 -3.93
N ASP A 83 -15.09 -2.46 -4.35
CA ASP A 83 -15.42 -2.28 -5.76
C ASP A 83 -14.16 -2.08 -6.62
N ARG A 84 -13.15 -1.43 -6.03
CA ARG A 84 -11.90 -1.03 -6.67
C ARG A 84 -10.85 -0.68 -5.61
N ALA A 85 -9.58 -0.77 -5.98
CA ALA A 85 -8.48 -0.19 -5.24
C ALA A 85 -7.68 0.82 -6.08
N LEU A 86 -7.28 1.91 -5.43
CA LEU A 86 -6.36 2.91 -5.94
C LEU A 86 -5.10 2.85 -5.09
N PHE A 87 -3.97 2.52 -5.70
CA PHE A 87 -2.70 2.34 -5.01
C PHE A 87 -1.69 3.41 -5.43
N VAL A 88 -1.08 4.07 -4.45
CA VAL A 88 -0.11 5.14 -4.66
C VAL A 88 1.26 4.70 -4.15
N SER A 89 2.24 4.62 -5.04
CA SER A 89 3.58 4.04 -4.80
C SER A 89 3.54 2.74 -4.00
N PRO A 90 2.70 1.75 -4.36
CA PRO A 90 2.42 0.62 -3.49
C PRO A 90 3.61 -0.31 -3.30
N VAL A 91 3.74 -0.85 -2.09
CA VAL A 91 4.47 -2.11 -1.91
C VAL A 91 3.55 -3.25 -2.34
N LEU A 92 3.91 -3.94 -3.43
CA LEU A 92 3.10 -5.00 -4.03
C LEU A 92 3.62 -6.41 -3.70
N ASP A 93 4.93 -6.52 -3.46
CA ASP A 93 5.61 -7.75 -3.11
C ASP A 93 6.56 -7.48 -1.94
N MET A 94 6.11 -7.83 -0.74
CA MET A 94 6.88 -7.59 0.49
C MET A 94 8.04 -8.57 0.64
N GLU A 95 7.92 -9.80 0.16
CA GLU A 95 9.05 -10.73 0.17
C GLU A 95 10.18 -10.17 -0.70
N ARG A 96 9.85 -9.71 -1.92
CA ARG A 96 10.84 -9.11 -2.80
C ARG A 96 11.51 -7.88 -2.18
N LEU A 97 10.73 -6.98 -1.58
CA LEU A 97 11.26 -5.81 -0.90
C LEU A 97 12.23 -6.19 0.23
N ILE A 98 11.89 -7.20 1.05
CA ILE A 98 12.78 -7.69 2.11
C ILE A 98 14.07 -8.28 1.52
N LEU A 99 13.97 -9.07 0.46
CA LEU A 99 15.14 -9.65 -0.22
C LEU A 99 16.04 -8.59 -0.86
N ASP A 100 15.46 -7.55 -1.45
CA ASP A 100 16.23 -6.43 -2.01
C ASP A 100 16.94 -5.65 -0.89
N MET A 101 16.26 -5.37 0.24
CA MET A 101 16.87 -4.75 1.42
C MET A 101 18.02 -5.59 2.01
N MET A 102 17.85 -6.92 2.04
CA MET A 102 18.91 -7.85 2.45
C MET A 102 20.11 -7.77 1.52
N ALA A 103 19.89 -7.70 0.20
CA ALA A 103 20.95 -7.55 -0.78
C ALA A 103 21.69 -6.21 -0.62
N TRP A 104 20.98 -5.11 -0.38
CA TRP A 104 21.58 -3.80 -0.11
C TRP A 104 22.45 -3.81 1.15
N ALA A 105 22.00 -4.51 2.20
CA ALA A 105 22.72 -4.65 3.46
C ALA A 105 23.81 -5.73 3.45
N GLY A 106 23.93 -6.53 2.38
CA GLY A 106 24.85 -7.66 2.31
C GLY A 106 24.53 -8.78 3.31
N VAL A 107 23.25 -8.95 3.67
CA VAL A 107 22.77 -9.94 4.65
C VAL A 107 22.22 -11.17 3.91
N SER A 108 22.73 -12.36 4.22
CA SER A 108 22.17 -13.61 3.69
C SER A 108 20.95 -14.08 4.50
N GLU A 109 20.09 -14.91 3.91
CA GLU A 109 18.96 -15.54 4.64
C GLU A 109 19.44 -16.34 5.85
N GLN A 110 20.55 -17.07 5.72
CA GLN A 110 21.14 -17.79 6.85
C GLN A 110 21.52 -16.83 7.99
N ALA A 111 22.20 -15.73 7.67
CA ALA A 111 22.61 -14.75 8.68
C ALA A 111 21.39 -14.08 9.33
N LEU A 112 20.32 -13.80 8.57
CA LEU A 112 19.09 -13.25 9.10
C LEU A 112 18.38 -14.27 10.02
N CYS A 113 18.29 -15.54 9.61
CA CYS A 113 17.72 -16.62 10.40
C CYS A 113 18.46 -16.83 11.73
N GLU A 114 19.79 -16.79 11.73
CA GLU A 114 20.61 -16.99 12.92
C GLU A 114 20.52 -15.80 13.90
N ARG A 115 20.40 -14.58 13.37
CA ARG A 115 20.39 -13.34 14.18
C ARG A 115 19.00 -12.89 14.60
N GLY A 116 17.94 -13.34 13.91
CA GLY A 116 16.56 -12.92 14.11
C GLY A 116 16.29 -11.51 13.53
N GLU A 117 17.02 -10.51 14.00
CA GLU A 117 16.90 -9.12 13.53
C GLU A 117 18.27 -8.53 13.18
N VAL A 118 18.30 -7.74 12.11
CA VAL A 118 19.51 -7.06 11.64
C VAL A 118 19.17 -5.59 11.32
N PRO A 119 19.60 -4.63 12.16
CA PRO A 119 19.47 -3.22 11.82
C PRO A 119 20.34 -2.88 10.61
N THR A 120 19.87 -1.97 9.76
CA THR A 120 20.58 -1.52 8.55
C THR A 120 20.99 -0.06 8.66
N ASP A 121 22.01 0.33 7.89
CA ASP A 121 22.51 1.72 7.87
C ASP A 121 21.54 2.70 7.18
N PHE A 122 20.49 2.18 6.54
CA PHE A 122 19.42 2.96 5.90
C PHE A 122 18.15 3.09 6.76
N GLY A 123 18.23 2.73 8.05
CA GLY A 123 17.18 3.02 9.04
C GLY A 123 16.07 1.99 9.13
N GLU A 124 16.17 0.87 8.40
CA GLU A 124 15.25 -0.26 8.51
C GLU A 124 15.86 -1.38 9.36
N THR A 125 15.01 -2.28 9.88
CA THR A 125 15.46 -3.49 10.56
C THR A 125 14.94 -4.70 9.80
N LEU A 126 15.85 -5.49 9.24
CA LEU A 126 15.53 -6.77 8.63
C LEU A 126 15.11 -7.74 9.73
N SER A 127 13.99 -8.45 9.54
CA SER A 127 13.45 -9.39 10.52
C SER A 127 13.17 -10.75 9.89
N TRP A 128 13.76 -11.80 10.45
CA TRP A 128 13.48 -13.18 10.04
C TRP A 128 12.01 -13.54 10.26
N ALA A 129 11.43 -13.11 11.38
CA ALA A 129 10.02 -13.35 11.66
C ALA A 129 9.13 -12.70 10.60
N TYR A 130 9.47 -11.50 10.13
CA TYR A 130 8.75 -10.84 9.05
C TYR A 130 8.93 -11.59 7.72
N LEU A 131 10.15 -11.98 7.36
CA LEU A 131 10.38 -12.78 6.14
C LEU A 131 9.61 -14.12 6.15
N CYS A 132 9.59 -14.83 7.28
CA CYS A 132 8.77 -16.04 7.43
C CYS A 132 7.29 -15.73 7.29
N TYR A 133 6.81 -14.67 7.96
CA TYR A 133 5.40 -14.30 7.93
C TYR A 133 4.91 -14.02 6.50
N VAL A 134 5.66 -13.27 5.70
CA VAL A 134 5.23 -12.96 4.31
C VAL A 134 5.17 -14.20 3.42
N ARG A 135 6.08 -15.16 3.63
CA ARG A 135 6.09 -16.44 2.92
C ARG A 135 4.93 -17.35 3.31
N GLU A 136 4.54 -17.30 4.58
CA GLU A 136 3.40 -18.06 5.11
C GLU A 136 2.04 -17.45 4.73
N HIS A 137 2.02 -16.17 4.34
CA HIS A 137 0.80 -15.41 4.03
C HIS A 137 0.89 -14.75 2.64
N PRO A 138 0.90 -15.55 1.55
CA PRO A 138 0.93 -15.00 0.20
C PRO A 138 -0.30 -14.16 -0.08
N ILE A 139 -0.13 -13.07 -0.83
CA ILE A 139 -1.22 -12.19 -1.24
C ILE A 139 -2.07 -12.87 -2.32
N ALA A 140 -3.35 -13.04 -2.04
CA ALA A 140 -4.37 -13.40 -3.03
C ALA A 140 -5.24 -12.18 -3.29
N TRP A 141 -4.93 -11.40 -4.32
CA TRP A 141 -5.61 -10.15 -4.63
C TRP A 141 -6.29 -10.23 -5.99
N GLN A 142 -7.60 -9.93 -6.06
CA GLN A 142 -8.36 -9.97 -7.32
C GLN A 142 -9.21 -8.72 -7.55
N VAL A 143 -9.01 -7.70 -6.72
CA VAL A 143 -9.76 -6.45 -6.80
C VAL A 143 -9.30 -5.64 -8.00
N PRO A 144 -10.21 -5.09 -8.82
CA PRO A 144 -9.85 -4.15 -9.88
C PRO A 144 -8.99 -3.01 -9.33
N THR A 145 -7.79 -2.84 -9.85
CA THR A 145 -6.78 -1.96 -9.26
C THR A 145 -6.28 -0.94 -10.28
N GLU A 146 -6.06 0.29 -9.83
CA GLU A 146 -5.31 1.32 -10.55
C GLU A 146 -4.11 1.72 -9.70
N ILE A 147 -2.95 1.84 -10.33
CA ILE A 147 -1.68 2.13 -9.67
C ILE A 147 -1.15 3.47 -10.18
N LEU A 148 -0.84 4.37 -9.26
CA LEU A 148 0.00 5.55 -9.48
C LEU A 148 1.39 5.25 -8.94
N TYR A 149 2.36 5.10 -9.83
CA TYR A 149 3.74 4.76 -9.49
C TYR A 149 4.68 5.93 -9.76
N ALA A 150 5.59 6.20 -8.83
CA ALA A 150 6.69 7.15 -9.01
C ALA A 150 7.85 6.48 -9.76
N GLY A 151 8.22 7.01 -10.93
CA GLY A 151 9.30 6.46 -11.75
C GLY A 151 10.68 6.47 -11.08
N GLY A 152 10.91 7.40 -10.15
CA GLY A 152 12.11 7.49 -9.31
C GLY A 152 12.01 6.73 -7.99
N ASP A 153 11.07 5.79 -7.85
CA ASP A 153 10.99 4.94 -6.67
C ASP A 153 12.19 3.98 -6.60
N HIS A 154 12.94 4.07 -5.51
CA HIS A 154 14.10 3.23 -5.22
C HIS A 154 13.78 2.08 -4.26
N LEU A 155 12.58 2.08 -3.65
CA LEU A 155 12.13 1.04 -2.74
C LEU A 155 11.43 -0.07 -3.50
N VAL A 156 10.49 0.29 -4.37
CA VAL A 156 9.73 -0.67 -5.18
C VAL A 156 10.17 -0.56 -6.62
N SER A 157 10.65 -1.65 -7.21
CA SER A 157 11.14 -1.62 -8.58
C SER A 157 10.00 -1.44 -9.59
N ARG A 158 10.25 -0.68 -10.66
CA ARG A 158 9.32 -0.54 -11.79
C ARG A 158 8.91 -1.89 -12.37
N GLN A 159 9.85 -2.83 -12.45
CA GLN A 159 9.59 -4.18 -12.93
C GLN A 159 8.54 -4.90 -12.08
N SER A 160 8.62 -4.79 -10.74
CA SER A 160 7.64 -5.39 -9.82
C SER A 160 6.24 -4.82 -10.05
N VAL A 161 6.13 -3.51 -10.27
CA VAL A 161 4.84 -2.85 -10.52
C VAL A 161 4.26 -3.23 -11.89
N GLU A 162 5.08 -3.24 -12.94
CA GLU A 162 4.67 -3.66 -14.28
C GLU A 162 4.23 -5.12 -14.30
N GLN A 163 4.93 -6.00 -13.59
CA GLN A 163 4.57 -7.41 -13.45
C GLN A 163 3.22 -7.56 -12.74
N PHE A 164 3.06 -6.91 -11.58
CA PHE A 164 1.79 -6.96 -10.85
C PHE A 164 0.63 -6.44 -11.71
N ALA A 165 0.84 -5.34 -12.44
CA ALA A 165 -0.18 -4.78 -13.31
C ALA A 165 -0.58 -5.73 -14.45
N ALA A 166 0.40 -6.42 -15.05
CA ALA A 166 0.13 -7.43 -16.07
C ALA A 166 -0.61 -8.66 -15.51
N GLU A 167 -0.21 -9.16 -14.35
CA GLU A 167 -0.79 -10.36 -13.71
C GLU A 167 -2.23 -10.12 -13.23
N HIS A 168 -2.53 -8.93 -12.71
CA HIS A 168 -3.82 -8.58 -12.12
C HIS A 168 -4.72 -7.76 -13.05
N GLY A 169 -4.25 -7.45 -14.27
CA GLY A 169 -4.94 -6.55 -15.19
C GLY A 169 -5.15 -5.14 -14.63
N ALA A 170 -4.23 -4.67 -13.78
CA ALA A 170 -4.32 -3.36 -13.16
C ALA A 170 -3.93 -2.25 -14.15
N GLY A 171 -4.58 -1.10 -14.03
CA GLY A 171 -4.12 0.11 -14.74
C GLY A 171 -2.86 0.66 -14.07
N LEU A 172 -1.91 1.16 -14.87
CA LEU A 172 -0.66 1.73 -14.39
C LEU A 172 -0.44 3.14 -14.96
N THR A 173 -0.29 4.12 -14.07
CA THR A 173 0.13 5.48 -14.38
C THR A 173 1.50 5.72 -13.77
N VAL A 174 2.50 6.06 -14.59
CA VAL A 174 3.87 6.33 -14.13
C VAL A 174 4.13 7.83 -14.12
N LEU A 175 4.59 8.35 -12.99
CA LEU A 175 5.14 9.69 -12.85
C LEU A 175 6.67 9.62 -12.95
N GLU A 176 7.22 9.75 -14.16
CA GLU A 176 8.64 9.45 -14.46
C GLU A 176 9.68 10.27 -13.64
N GLY A 177 9.30 11.40 -13.06
CA GLY A 177 10.14 12.21 -12.16
C GLY A 177 9.68 12.24 -10.69
N GLY A 178 8.73 11.39 -10.33
CA GLY A 178 8.20 11.29 -8.96
C GLY A 178 9.14 10.49 -8.06
N GLU A 179 9.19 10.86 -6.78
CA GLU A 179 9.81 10.06 -5.72
C GLU A 179 8.77 9.16 -5.05
N HIS A 180 9.21 8.13 -4.33
CA HIS A 180 8.31 7.20 -3.63
C HIS A 180 7.28 7.94 -2.76
N TRP A 181 7.73 8.93 -2.00
CA TRP A 181 6.86 9.81 -1.24
C TRP A 181 6.49 11.06 -2.04
N PHE A 182 5.21 11.17 -2.37
CA PHE A 182 4.66 12.33 -3.05
C PHE A 182 4.53 13.48 -2.05
N HIS A 183 5.24 14.57 -2.28
CA HIS A 183 5.32 15.67 -1.33
C HIS A 183 5.40 17.06 -1.99
N THR A 184 5.82 17.15 -3.26
CA THR A 184 5.83 18.43 -3.98
C THR A 184 4.42 18.84 -4.39
N GLU A 185 4.15 20.14 -4.51
CA GLU A 185 2.84 20.64 -4.94
C GLU A 185 2.39 20.03 -6.29
N GLU A 186 3.33 19.84 -7.21
CA GLU A 186 3.10 19.24 -8.53
C GLU A 186 2.71 17.76 -8.42
N GLN A 187 3.47 16.98 -7.62
CA GLN A 187 3.15 15.57 -7.35
C GLN A 187 1.77 15.44 -6.70
N MET A 188 1.46 16.30 -5.74
CA MET A 188 0.21 16.28 -5.00
C MET A 188 -0.99 16.72 -5.87
N ALA A 189 -0.81 17.69 -6.77
CA ALA A 189 -1.84 18.08 -7.73
C ALA A 189 -2.11 16.99 -8.78
N LEU A 190 -1.06 16.26 -9.19
CA LEU A 190 -1.20 15.11 -10.07
C LEU A 190 -1.93 13.96 -9.36
N LEU A 191 -1.58 13.67 -8.10
CA LEU A 191 -2.28 12.70 -7.28
C LEU A 191 -3.79 13.02 -7.21
N ASP A 192 -4.16 14.27 -6.92
CA ASP A 192 -5.57 14.67 -6.88
C ASP A 192 -6.28 14.46 -8.22
N SER A 193 -5.61 14.81 -9.31
CA SER A 193 -6.15 14.67 -10.67
C SER A 193 -6.32 13.19 -11.05
N TRP A 194 -5.37 12.35 -10.67
CA TRP A 194 -5.40 10.91 -10.88
C TRP A 194 -6.52 10.26 -10.06
N VAL A 195 -6.61 10.57 -8.77
CA VAL A 195 -7.68 10.09 -7.89
C VAL A 195 -9.05 10.49 -8.45
N LYS A 196 -9.25 11.75 -8.86
CA LYS A 196 -10.51 12.18 -9.50
C LYS A 196 -10.84 11.37 -10.74
N LYS A 197 -9.86 11.18 -11.63
CA LYS A 197 -10.04 10.46 -12.90
C LYS A 197 -10.50 9.01 -12.70
N HIS A 198 -10.05 8.35 -11.63
CA HIS A 198 -10.34 6.93 -11.39
C HIS A 198 -11.50 6.70 -10.40
N LEU A 199 -12.09 7.76 -9.84
CA LEU A 199 -13.26 7.71 -8.95
C LEU A 199 -14.56 8.26 -9.58
N LEU A 200 -14.43 9.14 -10.58
CA LEU A 200 -15.52 9.78 -11.33
C LEU A 200 -15.75 9.09 -12.68
#